data_AF-A0A956KIW6-F1
#
_entry.id   AF-A0A956KIW6-F1
#
_cell.length_a   1.000
_cell.length_b   1.000
_cell.length_c   1.000
_cell.angle_alpha   90.00
_cell.angle_beta   90.00
_cell.angle_gamma   90.00
#
_symmetry.space_group_name_H-M   'P 1'
#
loop_
_entity.id
_entity.type
_entity.pdbx_description
1 polymer ?
#
loop_
_entity_poly.entity_id
_entity_poly.type
_entity_poly.pdbx_seq_one_letter_code
_entity_poly.pdbx_strand_id
1 'polypeptide(L)'
;MSEGWRIPAGNDAVIREMLTVAPGGSWRLRSWRVRARWIDASYLHRRGGWVILRLIHPSRRPTNPVPTRHSERFIVALVEARGLDRDTALSVFDVVLAGLRRGEHAFVWEGSDEGTFDLEALAFARGLKPARRICSGADDAMATAHAALRAGYSVCVLSQLEVYPDRPTLTFVARDAGTAAALAESELQQFVEDRARAAQGIRDCGRLLGYPRCCVEAFMDSVAREPTVVADGLPSARAGALGNWVRFDAAWVPRADPLLNTLLLGEHLGLLSFDPCRFDCPAARAIAEPFAAVVAAELPRLWQDMRTALARPVAMDCLDRRAWVELEERADGSTWIRSATPIRAIHGQPADPGLAALLPGHPVDGEGRVPDLDLDLRVLRHAMPA
;
A
#
# COMPACT_ATOMS: atom_id res chain seq x y z
N MET A 1 24.55 -3.91 -26.19
CA MET A 1 23.62 -5.05 -26.31
C MET A 1 22.78 -5.04 -25.06
N SER A 2 21.55 -4.56 -25.16
CA SER A 2 20.60 -4.40 -24.05
C SER A 2 20.05 -5.74 -23.60
N GLU A 3 19.95 -5.96 -22.29
CA GLU A 3 19.25 -7.10 -21.69
C GLU A 3 17.93 -7.36 -22.42
N GLY A 4 17.85 -8.54 -23.03
CA GLY A 4 16.74 -8.95 -23.87
C GLY A 4 15.52 -9.25 -23.01
N TRP A 5 14.59 -8.31 -22.91
CA TRP A 5 13.25 -8.57 -22.43
C TRP A 5 12.60 -9.60 -23.35
N ARG A 6 12.35 -10.80 -22.83
CA ARG A 6 11.65 -11.87 -23.55
C ARG A 6 10.16 -11.54 -23.57
N ILE A 7 9.60 -11.51 -24.78
CA ILE A 7 8.16 -11.54 -25.00
C ILE A 7 7.66 -12.86 -24.38
N PRO A 8 6.62 -12.87 -23.53
CA PRO A 8 6.07 -14.13 -23.02
C PRO A 8 5.71 -15.05 -24.19
N ALA A 9 6.10 -16.32 -24.11
CA ALA A 9 5.83 -17.29 -25.16
C ALA A 9 4.33 -17.32 -25.50
N GLY A 10 3.98 -17.19 -26.78
CA GLY A 10 2.58 -17.14 -27.25
C GLY A 10 2.07 -15.77 -27.71
N ASN A 11 2.73 -14.66 -27.37
CA ASN A 11 2.36 -13.32 -27.84
C ASN A 11 2.90 -12.97 -29.24
N ASP A 12 3.72 -13.84 -29.84
CA ASP A 12 4.29 -13.63 -31.18
C ASP A 12 3.23 -13.58 -32.28
N ALA A 13 2.11 -14.29 -32.11
CA ALA A 13 0.97 -14.22 -33.01
C ALA A 13 0.25 -12.87 -32.93
N VAL A 14 0.13 -12.29 -31.73
CA VAL A 14 -0.51 -10.97 -31.49
C VAL A 14 0.29 -9.88 -32.19
N ILE A 15 1.60 -9.88 -31.94
CA ILE A 15 2.52 -8.94 -32.57
C ILE A 15 2.45 -9.15 -34.08
N ARG A 16 2.63 -10.37 -34.60
CA ARG A 16 2.59 -10.70 -36.05
C ARG A 16 1.30 -10.25 -36.75
N GLU A 17 0.14 -10.41 -36.12
CA GLU A 17 -1.15 -9.99 -36.67
C GLU A 17 -1.36 -8.46 -36.59
N MET A 18 -0.83 -7.78 -35.58
CA MET A 18 -0.72 -6.31 -35.60
C MET A 18 0.24 -5.82 -36.69
N LEU A 19 1.33 -6.55 -36.96
CA LEU A 19 2.31 -6.19 -37.99
C LEU A 19 1.76 -6.40 -39.41
N THR A 20 0.71 -7.21 -39.58
CA THR A 20 0.04 -7.48 -40.85
C THR A 20 -1.20 -6.60 -41.00
N VAL A 21 -1.00 -5.28 -40.97
CA VAL A 21 -1.95 -4.37 -41.63
C VAL A 21 -2.09 -4.89 -43.07
N ALA A 22 -3.31 -5.28 -43.46
CA ALA A 22 -3.58 -6.15 -44.61
C ALA A 22 -2.68 -5.84 -45.83
N PRO A 23 -2.12 -6.84 -46.52
CA PRO A 23 -1.32 -6.62 -47.72
C PRO A 23 -2.17 -5.88 -48.76
N GLY A 24 -1.83 -4.61 -49.03
CA GLY A 24 -2.61 -3.67 -49.86
C GLY A 24 -3.19 -2.47 -49.10
N GLY A 25 -3.11 -2.45 -47.77
CA GLY A 25 -3.53 -1.34 -46.93
C GLY A 25 -2.67 -0.09 -47.13
N SER A 26 -3.25 1.08 -46.90
CA SER A 26 -2.55 2.36 -47.01
C SER A 26 -1.58 2.63 -45.87
N TRP A 27 -1.36 1.65 -44.97
CA TRP A 27 -0.57 1.75 -43.75
C TRP A 27 0.49 0.65 -43.68
N ARG A 28 1.69 1.02 -43.22
CA ARG A 28 2.81 0.10 -42.99
C ARG A 28 3.33 0.28 -41.57
N LEU A 29 3.52 -0.81 -40.83
CA LEU A 29 4.20 -0.73 -39.55
C LEU A 29 5.68 -0.34 -39.76
N ARG A 30 6.13 0.66 -39.01
CA ARG A 30 7.51 1.17 -39.03
C ARG A 30 8.36 0.57 -37.92
N SER A 31 7.84 0.54 -36.69
CA SER A 31 8.56 0.08 -35.51
C SER A 31 7.58 -0.24 -34.39
N TRP A 32 7.99 -1.07 -33.43
CA TRP A 32 7.23 -1.29 -32.20
C TRP A 32 8.17 -1.55 -31.02
N ARG A 33 7.64 -1.40 -29.80
CA ARG A 33 8.37 -1.63 -28.54
C ARG A 33 7.43 -2.20 -27.48
N VAL A 34 7.85 -3.30 -26.85
CA VAL A 34 7.17 -3.88 -25.67
C VAL A 34 7.73 -3.26 -24.39
N ARG A 35 6.83 -3.03 -23.43
CA ARG A 35 7.13 -2.66 -22.05
C ARG A 35 6.31 -3.53 -21.10
N ALA A 36 6.61 -3.46 -19.81
CA ALA A 36 5.96 -4.28 -18.79
C ALA A 36 4.41 -4.25 -18.80
N ARG A 37 3.77 -3.16 -19.25
CA ARG A 37 2.30 -2.98 -19.20
C ARG A 37 1.64 -2.55 -20.52
N TRP A 38 2.42 -2.32 -21.58
CA TRP A 38 1.87 -1.91 -22.88
C TRP A 38 2.82 -2.17 -24.04
N ILE A 39 2.27 -2.10 -25.25
CA ILE A 39 2.99 -2.23 -26.52
C ILE A 39 2.75 -0.95 -27.32
N ASP A 40 3.82 -0.28 -27.73
CA ASP A 40 3.77 0.87 -28.64
C ASP A 40 4.07 0.40 -30.06
N ALA A 41 3.27 0.79 -31.04
CA ALA A 41 3.44 0.47 -32.45
C ALA A 41 3.29 1.73 -33.31
N SER A 42 4.31 2.05 -34.10
CA SER A 42 4.32 3.19 -35.02
C SER A 42 3.99 2.73 -36.43
N TYR A 43 2.98 3.33 -37.06
CA TYR A 43 2.58 3.06 -38.45
C TYR A 43 2.79 4.29 -39.32
N LEU A 44 3.21 4.06 -40.57
CA LEU A 44 3.41 5.07 -41.61
C LEU A 44 2.36 4.86 -42.71
N HIS A 45 1.63 5.92 -43.04
CA HIS A 45 0.68 5.93 -44.15
C HIS A 45 1.41 6.14 -45.47
N ARG A 46 0.90 5.57 -46.57
CA ARG A 46 1.46 5.71 -47.93
C ARG A 46 1.58 7.16 -48.41
N ARG A 47 0.80 8.08 -47.83
CA ARG A 47 0.87 9.53 -48.10
C ARG A 47 1.88 10.28 -47.22
N GLY A 48 2.69 9.58 -46.43
CA GLY A 48 3.80 10.15 -45.65
C GLY A 48 3.47 10.52 -44.19
N GLY A 49 2.21 10.60 -43.81
CA GLY A 49 1.82 10.81 -42.40
C GLY A 49 1.98 9.56 -41.54
N TRP A 50 1.99 9.71 -40.21
CA TRP A 50 2.24 8.59 -39.28
C TRP A 50 1.36 8.64 -38.04
N VAL A 51 1.25 7.48 -37.39
CA VAL A 51 0.50 7.28 -36.15
C VAL A 51 1.26 6.40 -35.17
N ILE A 52 1.06 6.63 -33.88
CA ILE A 52 1.47 5.70 -32.81
C ILE A 52 0.22 5.15 -32.14
N LEU A 53 0.08 3.82 -32.17
CA LEU A 53 -0.93 3.07 -31.44
C LEU A 53 -0.29 2.43 -30.20
N ARG A 54 -1.01 2.48 -29.08
CA ARG A 54 -0.64 1.81 -27.84
C ARG A 54 -1.67 0.76 -27.51
N LEU A 55 -1.22 -0.49 -27.34
CA LEU A 55 -2.01 -1.53 -26.70
C LEU A 55 -1.69 -1.55 -25.21
N ILE A 56 -2.69 -1.26 -24.41
CA ILE A 56 -2.58 -1.27 -22.96
C ILE A 56 -3.21 -2.56 -22.48
N HIS A 57 -2.42 -3.36 -21.76
CA HIS A 57 -2.95 -4.48 -21.00
C HIS A 57 -3.64 -3.91 -19.76
N PRO A 58 -4.98 -4.02 -19.63
CA PRO A 58 -5.68 -3.43 -18.51
C PRO A 58 -5.43 -4.31 -17.28
N SER A 59 -4.46 -3.95 -16.44
CA SER A 59 -4.50 -4.41 -15.04
C SER A 59 -5.71 -3.80 -14.33
N ARG A 60 -6.16 -2.60 -14.76
CA ARG A 60 -7.46 -1.93 -14.51
C ARG A 60 -7.74 -0.95 -15.67
N ARG A 61 -9.02 -0.72 -16.04
CA ARG A 61 -9.42 0.26 -17.08
C ARG A 61 -8.82 1.67 -16.78
N PRO A 62 -8.13 2.33 -17.73
CA PRO A 62 -7.75 3.74 -17.68
C PRO A 62 -8.97 4.64 -17.93
N THR A 63 -8.90 5.85 -17.37
CA THR A 63 -10.01 6.80 -17.17
C THR A 63 -10.03 7.98 -18.13
N ASN A 64 -9.22 8.01 -19.19
CA ASN A 64 -9.37 9.02 -20.23
C ASN A 64 -10.04 8.42 -21.49
N PRO A 65 -11.16 8.99 -21.97
CA PRO A 65 -11.82 8.51 -23.17
C PRO A 65 -11.08 9.08 -24.38
N VAL A 66 -9.99 8.43 -24.79
CA VAL A 66 -9.67 8.45 -26.22
C VAL A 66 -10.81 7.66 -26.87
N PRO A 67 -11.50 8.18 -27.89
CA PRO A 67 -12.70 7.55 -28.45
C PRO A 67 -12.32 6.19 -29.03
N THR A 68 -12.57 5.13 -28.27
CA THR A 68 -12.08 3.78 -28.58
C THR A 68 -13.19 2.77 -28.35
N ARG A 69 -13.51 2.02 -29.41
CA ARG A 69 -14.46 0.90 -29.40
C ARG A 69 -13.70 -0.33 -28.91
N HIS A 70 -13.86 -0.70 -27.64
CA HIS A 70 -13.00 -1.67 -26.96
C HIS A 70 -13.14 -3.12 -27.47
N SER A 71 -12.02 -3.86 -27.44
CA SER A 71 -11.99 -5.31 -27.24
C SER A 71 -11.86 -5.58 -25.75
N GLU A 72 -12.59 -6.54 -25.19
CA GLU A 72 -12.74 -6.70 -23.73
C GLU A 72 -11.42 -6.97 -22.98
N ARG A 73 -10.35 -7.38 -23.67
CA ARG A 73 -9.06 -7.79 -23.09
C ARG A 73 -7.93 -6.76 -23.19
N PHE A 74 -8.02 -5.82 -24.14
CA PHE A 74 -7.00 -4.79 -24.36
C PHE A 74 -7.63 -3.45 -24.66
N ILE A 75 -6.95 -2.39 -24.22
CA ILE A 75 -7.33 -1.03 -24.58
C ILE A 75 -6.36 -0.58 -25.65
N VAL A 76 -6.90 -0.44 -26.86
CA VAL A 76 -6.20 0.16 -27.98
C VAL A 76 -6.38 1.67 -27.84
N ALA A 77 -5.30 2.43 -27.88
CA ALA A 77 -5.34 3.89 -27.90
C ALA A 77 -4.49 4.44 -29.05
N LEU A 78 -5.02 5.45 -29.75
CA LEU A 78 -4.23 6.29 -30.64
C LEU A 78 -3.56 7.38 -29.80
N VAL A 79 -2.23 7.36 -29.75
CA VAL A 79 -1.43 8.29 -28.93
C VAL A 79 -1.11 9.55 -29.72
N GLU A 80 -0.78 9.40 -31.00
CA GLU A 80 -0.36 10.52 -31.84
C GLU A 80 -0.65 10.23 -33.32
N ALA A 81 -1.04 11.28 -34.05
CA ALA A 81 -1.19 11.27 -35.50
C ALA A 81 -0.58 12.57 -36.06
N ARG A 82 0.29 12.47 -37.06
CA ARG A 82 0.85 13.65 -37.76
C ARG A 82 0.72 13.52 -39.26
N GLY A 83 0.35 14.63 -39.90
CA GLY A 83 0.30 14.76 -41.35
C GLY A 83 -0.86 14.00 -42.01
N LEU A 84 -1.95 13.76 -41.29
CA LEU A 84 -3.14 13.04 -41.77
C LEU A 84 -4.42 13.72 -41.27
N ASP A 85 -5.49 13.59 -42.05
CA ASP A 85 -6.83 13.89 -41.56
C ASP A 85 -7.31 12.85 -40.53
N ARG A 86 -8.32 13.24 -39.75
CA ARG A 86 -8.86 12.45 -38.64
C ARG A 86 -9.33 11.06 -39.08
N ASP A 87 -10.07 10.98 -40.18
CA ASP A 87 -10.68 9.73 -40.63
C ASP A 87 -9.61 8.75 -41.12
N THR A 88 -8.60 9.28 -41.84
CA THR A 88 -7.43 8.51 -42.22
C THR A 88 -6.70 8.02 -40.97
N ALA A 89 -6.43 8.88 -39.98
CA ALA A 89 -5.77 8.47 -38.74
C ALA A 89 -6.55 7.39 -37.94
N LEU A 90 -7.88 7.45 -37.94
CA LEU A 90 -8.73 6.45 -37.28
C LEU A 90 -8.82 5.13 -38.05
N SER A 91 -8.59 5.10 -39.37
CA SER A 91 -8.65 3.86 -40.15
C SER A 91 -7.64 2.78 -39.70
N VAL A 92 -6.47 3.17 -39.17
CA VAL A 92 -5.50 2.20 -38.64
C VAL A 92 -6.01 1.54 -37.35
N PHE A 93 -6.87 2.23 -36.60
CA PHE A 93 -7.46 1.75 -35.36
C PHE A 93 -8.41 0.58 -35.66
N ASP A 94 -9.26 0.74 -36.68
CA ASP A 94 -10.21 -0.29 -37.10
C ASP A 94 -9.49 -1.57 -37.58
N VAL A 95 -8.37 -1.41 -38.30
CA VAL A 95 -7.53 -2.53 -38.74
C VAL A 95 -6.98 -3.32 -37.54
N VAL A 96 -6.40 -2.63 -36.55
CA VAL A 96 -5.85 -3.28 -35.35
C VAL A 96 -6.94 -3.95 -34.54
N LEU A 97 -8.11 -3.32 -34.39
CA LEU A 97 -9.25 -3.90 -33.67
C LEU A 97 -9.77 -5.17 -34.34
N ALA A 98 -9.87 -5.20 -35.68
CA ALA A 98 -10.26 -6.38 -36.43
C ALA A 98 -9.25 -7.53 -36.31
N GLY A 99 -7.95 -7.22 -36.18
CA GLY A 99 -6.91 -8.20 -35.88
C GLY A 99 -7.08 -8.83 -34.49
N LEU A 100 -7.22 -8.00 -33.45
CA LEU A 100 -7.38 -8.44 -32.06
C LEU A 100 -8.60 -9.35 -31.87
N ARG A 101 -9.75 -9.01 -32.49
CA ARG A 101 -10.97 -9.82 -32.42
C ARG A 101 -10.81 -11.23 -33.01
N ARG A 102 -10.01 -11.38 -34.06
CA ARG A 102 -9.80 -12.69 -34.71
C ARG A 102 -8.89 -13.62 -33.90
N GLY A 103 -8.00 -13.07 -33.08
CA GLY A 103 -6.99 -13.82 -32.31
C GLY A 103 -7.34 -14.11 -30.85
N GLU A 104 -8.58 -13.85 -30.43
CA GLU A 104 -8.95 -13.80 -29.01
C GLU A 104 -8.77 -15.12 -28.23
N HIS A 105 -8.69 -16.24 -28.94
CA HIS A 105 -8.54 -17.59 -28.37
C HIS A 105 -7.09 -18.01 -28.17
N ALA A 106 -6.10 -17.24 -28.68
CA ALA A 106 -4.69 -17.60 -28.62
C ALA A 106 -3.95 -17.10 -27.35
N PHE A 107 -4.69 -16.52 -26.38
CA PHE A 107 -4.10 -15.98 -25.15
C PHE A 107 -3.94 -17.07 -24.08
N VAL A 108 -2.71 -17.24 -23.58
CA VAL A 108 -2.43 -17.98 -22.32
C VAL A 108 -1.88 -16.99 -21.31
N TRP A 109 -2.41 -17.04 -20.08
CA TRP A 109 -2.04 -16.16 -18.98
C TRP A 109 -1.00 -16.83 -18.08
N GLU A 110 0.05 -16.08 -17.75
CA GLU A 110 0.84 -16.26 -16.53
C GLU A 110 0.70 -14.97 -15.72
N GLY A 111 -0.28 -14.94 -14.82
CA GLY A 111 -0.42 -13.89 -13.81
C GLY A 111 0.21 -14.36 -12.51
N SER A 112 1.16 -13.61 -11.96
CA SER A 112 1.59 -13.78 -10.58
C SER A 112 0.54 -13.12 -9.67
N ASP A 113 -0.52 -13.86 -9.35
CA ASP A 113 -1.44 -13.55 -8.27
C ASP A 113 -0.76 -13.77 -6.90
N GLU A 114 0.25 -12.97 -6.59
CA GLU A 114 0.57 -12.69 -5.19
C GLU A 114 -0.24 -11.46 -4.77
N GLY A 115 -1.57 -11.60 -4.80
CA GLY A 115 -2.49 -10.58 -4.34
C GLY A 115 -2.33 -10.41 -2.84
N THR A 116 -1.62 -9.38 -2.41
CA THR A 116 -1.61 -8.97 -1.01
C THR A 116 -3.03 -8.59 -0.61
N PHE A 117 -3.58 -9.34 0.33
CA PHE A 117 -4.92 -9.10 0.84
C PHE A 117 -4.94 -7.82 1.70
N ASP A 118 -5.75 -6.83 1.32
CA ASP A 118 -5.85 -5.56 2.04
C ASP A 118 -6.96 -5.63 3.09
N LEU A 119 -6.55 -5.91 4.33
CA LEU A 119 -7.40 -5.94 5.51
C LEU A 119 -8.19 -4.64 5.68
N GLU A 120 -7.55 -3.47 5.52
CA GLU A 120 -8.22 -2.19 5.71
C GLU A 120 -9.32 -1.96 4.66
N ALA A 121 -9.10 -2.41 3.41
CA ALA A 121 -10.12 -2.39 2.37
C ALA A 121 -11.35 -3.21 2.76
N LEU A 122 -11.16 -4.39 3.35
CA LEU A 122 -12.24 -5.25 3.83
C LEU A 122 -13.04 -4.55 4.95
N ALA A 123 -12.36 -4.01 5.96
CA ALA A 123 -13.01 -3.29 7.07
C ALA A 123 -13.86 -2.10 6.57
N PHE A 124 -13.32 -1.32 5.63
CA PHE A 124 -14.02 -0.20 5.03
C PHE A 124 -15.24 -0.65 4.20
N ALA A 125 -15.09 -1.69 3.36
CA ALA A 125 -16.17 -2.24 2.55
C ALA A 125 -17.35 -2.70 3.42
N ARG A 126 -17.06 -3.31 4.58
CA ARG A 126 -18.05 -3.74 5.58
C ARG A 126 -18.58 -2.64 6.49
N GLY A 127 -18.14 -1.40 6.31
CA GLY A 127 -18.65 -0.25 7.06
C GLY A 127 -18.13 -0.15 8.49
N LEU A 128 -17.08 -0.90 8.83
CA LEU A 128 -16.40 -0.80 10.13
C LEU A 128 -15.49 0.43 10.21
N LYS A 129 -15.07 0.95 9.04
CA LYS A 129 -14.35 2.22 8.94
C LYS A 129 -15.17 3.24 8.14
N PRO A 130 -15.23 4.51 8.60
CA PRO A 130 -15.90 5.57 7.86
C PRO A 130 -15.14 6.00 6.60
N ALA A 131 -13.81 5.86 6.62
CA ALA A 131 -12.92 6.24 5.52
C ALA A 131 -11.55 5.54 5.62
N ARG A 132 -10.73 5.72 4.59
CA ARG A 132 -9.36 5.21 4.49
C ARG A 132 -8.38 6.31 4.09
N ARG A 133 -7.15 6.21 4.61
CA ARG A 133 -6.00 7.03 4.22
C ARG A 133 -4.90 6.10 3.71
N ILE A 134 -4.68 6.11 2.40
CA ILE A 134 -3.76 5.20 1.73
C ILE A 134 -2.54 5.98 1.26
N CYS A 135 -1.36 5.43 1.52
CA CYS A 135 -0.07 6.02 1.26
C CYS A 135 0.65 5.17 0.22
N SER A 136 0.85 5.69 -0.99
CA SER A 136 1.41 4.92 -2.11
C SER A 136 2.21 5.79 -3.09
N GLY A 137 2.95 5.16 -4.02
CA GLY A 137 3.56 5.88 -5.15
C GLY A 137 2.49 6.53 -6.04
N ALA A 138 2.89 7.54 -6.83
CA ALA A 138 1.96 8.31 -7.67
C ALA A 138 1.15 7.43 -8.65
N ASP A 139 1.81 6.47 -9.31
CA ASP A 139 1.14 5.54 -10.23
C ASP A 139 0.13 4.63 -9.50
N ASP A 140 0.47 4.15 -8.32
CA ASP A 140 -0.38 3.28 -7.51
C ASP A 140 -1.54 4.04 -6.86
N ALA A 141 -1.33 5.31 -6.50
CA ALA A 141 -2.37 6.18 -5.96
C ALA A 141 -3.49 6.39 -6.99
N MET A 142 -3.15 6.66 -8.25
CA MET A 142 -4.13 6.78 -9.32
C MET A 142 -4.86 5.46 -9.60
N ALA A 143 -4.13 4.32 -9.58
CA ALA A 143 -4.75 3.00 -9.73
C ALA A 143 -5.72 2.67 -8.59
N THR A 144 -5.38 3.06 -7.36
CA THR A 144 -6.19 2.92 -6.15
C THR A 144 -7.44 3.80 -6.23
N ALA A 145 -7.26 5.09 -6.57
CA ALA A 145 -8.35 6.04 -6.75
C ALA A 145 -9.37 5.55 -7.79
N HIS A 146 -8.92 5.12 -8.98
CA HIS A 146 -9.82 4.58 -10.00
C HIS A 146 -10.59 3.35 -9.54
N ALA A 147 -9.97 2.50 -8.74
CA ALA A 147 -10.66 1.32 -8.23
C ALA A 147 -11.71 1.65 -7.18
N ALA A 148 -11.41 2.57 -6.26
CA ALA A 148 -12.38 3.06 -5.30
C ALA A 148 -13.57 3.75 -5.99
N LEU A 149 -13.32 4.59 -7.00
CA LEU A 149 -14.38 5.22 -7.80
C LEU A 149 -15.26 4.18 -8.52
N ARG A 150 -14.67 3.14 -9.12
CA ARG A 150 -15.44 2.05 -9.74
C ARG A 150 -16.26 1.24 -8.74
N ALA A 151 -15.81 1.15 -7.50
CA ALA A 151 -16.56 0.51 -6.41
C ALA A 151 -17.65 1.43 -5.83
N GLY A 152 -17.85 2.64 -6.39
CA GLY A 152 -18.89 3.58 -5.97
C GLY A 152 -18.49 4.46 -4.78
N TYR A 153 -17.21 4.49 -4.40
CA TYR A 153 -16.71 5.35 -3.33
C TYR A 153 -16.27 6.71 -3.87
N SER A 154 -16.21 7.70 -2.97
CA SER A 154 -15.64 9.01 -3.25
C SER A 154 -14.15 9.03 -2.89
N VAL A 155 -13.37 9.76 -3.68
CA VAL A 155 -11.92 9.80 -3.55
C VAL A 155 -11.41 11.24 -3.60
N CYS A 156 -10.46 11.56 -2.72
CA CYS A 156 -9.59 12.73 -2.85
C CYS A 156 -8.14 12.26 -2.93
N VAL A 157 -7.35 12.80 -3.86
CA VAL A 157 -5.94 12.47 -4.02
C VAL A 157 -5.13 13.74 -3.74
N LEU A 158 -4.24 13.66 -2.76
CA LEU A 158 -3.25 14.71 -2.48
C LEU A 158 -1.90 14.26 -3.02
N SER A 159 -1.50 14.87 -4.13
CA SER A 159 -0.12 14.81 -4.60
C SER A 159 0.73 15.71 -3.72
N GLN A 160 1.56 15.13 -2.86
CA GLN A 160 2.51 15.90 -2.03
C GLN A 160 3.77 16.31 -2.80
N LEU A 161 3.87 15.99 -4.11
CA LEU A 161 5.08 16.20 -4.92
C LEU A 161 5.55 17.67 -4.98
N GLU A 162 4.64 18.63 -4.82
CA GLU A 162 4.99 20.06 -4.87
C GLU A 162 5.50 20.61 -3.52
N VAL A 163 5.16 19.96 -2.40
CA VAL A 163 5.53 20.42 -1.05
C VAL A 163 6.65 19.54 -0.45
N TYR A 164 6.65 18.24 -0.76
CA TYR A 164 7.65 17.26 -0.31
C TYR A 164 7.89 16.21 -1.41
N PRO A 165 8.91 16.38 -2.27
CA PRO A 165 9.13 15.52 -3.45
C PRO A 165 9.37 14.04 -3.12
N ASP A 166 9.86 13.75 -1.91
CA ASP A 166 10.11 12.37 -1.45
C ASP A 166 8.90 11.73 -0.76
N ARG A 167 7.78 12.45 -0.61
CA ARG A 167 6.62 11.92 0.08
C ARG A 167 5.67 11.15 -0.85
N PRO A 168 5.13 10.03 -0.36
CA PRO A 168 4.13 9.25 -1.07
C PRO A 168 2.86 10.08 -1.33
N THR A 169 2.20 9.79 -2.45
CA THR A 169 0.87 10.34 -2.75
C THR A 169 -0.14 9.77 -1.78
N LEU A 170 -1.00 10.62 -1.22
CA LEU A 170 -2.05 10.22 -0.31
C LEU A 170 -3.38 10.10 -1.07
N THR A 171 -4.05 8.96 -0.90
CA THR A 171 -5.40 8.71 -1.43
C THR A 171 -6.36 8.54 -0.27
N PHE A 172 -7.34 9.44 -0.17
CA PHE A 172 -8.42 9.38 0.80
C PHE A 172 -9.65 8.77 0.14
N VAL A 173 -10.18 7.70 0.73
CA VAL A 173 -11.37 7.00 0.21
C VAL A 173 -12.47 7.06 1.26
N ALA A 174 -13.66 7.53 0.88
CA ALA A 174 -14.82 7.61 1.76
C ALA A 174 -16.11 7.27 1.02
N ARG A 175 -17.22 7.12 1.75
CA ARG A 175 -18.53 6.82 1.15
C ARG A 175 -19.13 8.03 0.43
N ASP A 176 -18.79 9.23 0.88
CA ASP A 176 -19.25 10.50 0.30
C ASP A 176 -18.08 11.46 0.04
N ALA A 177 -18.30 12.39 -0.88
CA ALA A 177 -17.28 13.33 -1.32
C ALA A 177 -16.89 14.34 -0.23
N GLY A 178 -17.83 14.70 0.66
CA GLY A 178 -17.59 15.62 1.76
C GLY A 178 -16.56 15.07 2.73
N THR A 179 -16.71 13.81 3.15
CA THR A 179 -15.77 13.12 4.03
C THR A 179 -14.38 12.97 3.40
N ALA A 180 -14.31 12.59 2.11
CA ALA A 180 -13.02 12.46 1.41
C ALA A 180 -12.28 13.81 1.29
N ALA A 181 -13.00 14.89 1.00
CA ALA A 181 -12.44 16.24 0.93
C ALA A 181 -12.02 16.76 2.32
N ALA A 182 -12.86 16.55 3.34
CA ALA A 182 -12.55 16.95 4.72
C ALA A 182 -11.30 16.24 5.25
N LEU A 183 -11.09 14.96 4.92
CA LEU A 183 -9.87 14.25 5.27
C LEU A 183 -8.62 14.86 4.64
N ALA A 184 -8.71 15.18 3.34
CA ALA A 184 -7.61 15.84 2.63
C ALA A 184 -7.31 17.22 3.22
N GLU A 185 -8.35 18.00 3.56
CA GLU A 185 -8.18 19.29 4.22
C GLU A 185 -7.53 19.14 5.60
N SER A 186 -8.04 18.23 6.44
CA SER A 186 -7.47 17.97 7.77
C SER A 186 -6.03 17.48 7.68
N GLU A 187 -5.66 16.68 6.67
CA GLU A 187 -4.28 16.29 6.41
C GLU A 187 -3.40 17.51 6.09
N LEU A 188 -3.83 18.38 5.18
CA LEU A 188 -3.09 19.59 4.82
C LEU A 188 -2.89 20.53 6.02
N GLN A 189 -3.88 20.62 6.90
CA GLN A 189 -3.78 21.43 8.12
C GLN A 189 -2.67 20.96 9.07
N GLN A 190 -2.26 19.69 9.05
CA GLN A 190 -1.18 19.17 9.90
C GLN A 190 0.19 19.77 9.55
N PHE A 191 0.32 20.39 8.36
CA PHE A 191 1.58 20.94 7.85
C PHE A 191 1.64 22.47 7.92
N VAL A 192 0.67 23.13 8.55
CA VAL A 192 0.71 24.59 8.74
C VAL A 192 1.58 24.95 9.96
N GLU A 193 2.20 26.13 9.93
CA GLU A 193 3.08 26.60 11.02
C GLU A 193 2.34 26.81 12.35
N ASP A 194 1.06 27.17 12.30
CA ASP A 194 0.21 27.32 13.48
C ASP A 194 -0.02 25.95 14.14
N ARG A 195 0.67 25.74 15.27
CA ARG A 195 0.60 24.50 16.06
C ARG A 195 -0.81 24.16 16.53
N ALA A 196 -1.63 25.14 16.88
CA ALA A 196 -3.00 24.89 17.33
C ALA A 196 -3.86 24.36 16.18
N ARG A 197 -3.69 24.96 14.99
CA ARG A 197 -4.36 24.50 13.77
C ARG A 197 -3.85 23.14 13.31
N ALA A 198 -2.54 22.88 13.37
CA ALA A 198 -1.97 21.58 13.06
C ALA A 198 -2.49 20.47 13.99
N ALA A 199 -2.54 20.74 15.30
CA ALA A 199 -3.12 19.82 16.27
C ALA A 199 -4.61 19.56 16.00
N GLN A 200 -5.37 20.59 15.63
CA GLN A 200 -6.76 20.42 15.24
C GLN A 200 -6.90 19.55 13.97
N GLY A 201 -6.04 19.73 12.98
CA GLY A 201 -5.98 18.89 11.77
C GLY A 201 -5.72 17.41 12.09
N ILE A 202 -4.82 17.10 13.05
CA ILE A 202 -4.60 15.73 13.53
C ILE A 202 -5.86 15.16 14.17
N ARG A 203 -6.52 15.93 15.05
CA ARG A 203 -7.76 15.50 15.71
C ARG A 203 -8.89 15.22 14.72
N ASP A 204 -9.10 16.12 13.77
CA ASP A 204 -10.14 15.97 12.76
C ASP A 204 -9.84 14.82 11.81
N CYS A 205 -8.59 14.63 11.39
CA CYS A 205 -8.19 13.48 10.59
C CYS A 205 -8.46 12.16 11.34
N GLY A 206 -8.04 12.05 12.59
CA GLY A 206 -8.31 10.87 13.43
C GLY A 206 -9.81 10.59 13.58
N ARG A 207 -10.62 11.62 13.87
CA ARG A 207 -12.08 11.50 13.98
C ARG A 207 -12.71 11.03 12.67
N LEU A 208 -12.32 11.61 11.53
CA LEU A 208 -12.85 11.26 10.21
C LEU A 208 -12.44 9.84 9.76
N LEU A 209 -11.30 9.33 10.25
CA LEU A 209 -10.87 7.95 10.04
C LEU A 209 -11.51 6.95 11.02
N GLY A 210 -12.28 7.43 11.99
CA GLY A 210 -12.95 6.61 13.01
C GLY A 210 -12.05 6.17 14.15
N TYR A 211 -10.93 6.87 14.38
CA TYR A 211 -10.00 6.52 15.45
C TYR A 211 -10.54 6.95 16.82
N PRO A 212 -10.29 6.18 17.90
CA PRO A 212 -10.72 6.57 19.23
C PRO A 212 -10.05 7.86 19.67
N ARG A 213 -10.81 8.76 20.31
CA ARG A 213 -10.28 10.04 20.82
C ARG A 213 -9.05 9.84 21.71
N CYS A 214 -9.06 8.85 22.61
CA CYS A 214 -7.92 8.58 23.48
C CYS A 214 -6.65 8.17 22.73
N CYS A 215 -6.77 7.45 21.60
CA CYS A 215 -5.64 7.06 20.77
C CYS A 215 -5.10 8.25 19.97
N VAL A 216 -5.98 9.11 19.48
CA VAL A 216 -5.61 10.36 18.79
C VAL A 216 -4.88 11.31 19.74
N GLU A 217 -5.38 11.50 20.98
CA GLU A 217 -4.70 12.37 21.95
C GLU A 217 -3.31 11.82 22.34
N ALA A 218 -3.19 10.50 22.55
CA ALA A 218 -1.89 9.88 22.82
C ALA A 218 -0.89 10.04 21.65
N PHE A 219 -1.37 9.97 20.40
CA PHE A 219 -0.55 10.26 19.22
C PHE A 219 -0.07 11.72 19.21
N MET A 220 -0.90 12.69 19.59
CA MET A 220 -0.43 14.07 19.67
C MET A 220 0.59 14.28 20.80
N ASP A 221 0.38 13.61 21.95
CA ASP A 221 1.33 13.65 23.05
C ASP A 221 2.71 13.10 22.64
N SER A 222 2.74 12.07 21.77
CA SER A 222 4.01 11.56 21.24
C SER A 222 4.65 12.53 20.26
N VAL A 223 3.86 13.12 19.34
CA VAL A 223 4.37 14.14 18.40
C VAL A 223 4.98 15.33 19.13
N ALA A 224 4.42 15.74 20.28
CA ALA A 224 4.99 16.80 21.11
C ALA A 224 6.33 16.44 21.77
N ARG A 225 6.63 15.13 21.92
CA ARG A 225 7.87 14.60 22.51
C ARG A 225 8.91 14.23 21.45
N GLU A 226 8.52 14.10 20.20
CA GLU A 226 9.45 13.86 19.10
C GLU A 226 10.44 15.03 19.02
N PRO A 227 11.76 14.75 18.98
CA PRO A 227 12.75 15.80 18.81
C PRO A 227 12.41 16.58 17.54
N THR A 228 12.17 17.89 17.66
CA THR A 228 12.01 18.77 16.50
C THR A 228 13.34 18.79 15.75
N VAL A 229 13.57 17.83 14.86
CA VAL A 229 14.63 17.92 13.86
C VAL A 229 14.13 18.87 12.76
N VAL A 230 13.99 20.14 13.14
CA VAL A 230 13.65 21.28 12.27
C VAL A 230 14.89 22.14 12.11
N ALA A 231 16.07 21.52 11.99
CA ALA A 231 17.27 22.27 11.59
C ALA A 231 17.32 22.47 10.06
N ASP A 232 16.80 21.51 9.28
CA ASP A 232 16.96 21.51 7.81
C ASP A 232 15.64 21.26 7.02
N GLY A 233 14.48 21.47 7.64
CA GLY A 233 13.19 21.49 6.94
C GLY A 233 12.66 20.14 6.43
N LEU A 234 13.30 19.00 6.73
CA LEU A 234 12.82 17.67 6.37
C LEU A 234 12.84 16.72 7.58
N PRO A 235 11.72 16.04 7.89
CA PRO A 235 11.73 14.94 8.85
C PRO A 235 12.64 13.83 8.33
N SER A 236 13.78 13.61 8.97
CA SER A 236 14.66 12.49 8.63
C SER A 236 13.93 11.15 8.88
N ALA A 237 14.26 10.10 8.14
CA ALA A 237 13.76 8.74 8.42
C ALA A 237 14.02 8.33 9.90
N ARG A 238 15.09 8.87 10.50
CA ARG A 238 15.43 8.72 11.92
C ARG A 238 14.41 9.38 12.87
N ALA A 239 13.82 10.52 12.48
CA ALA A 239 12.74 11.14 13.25
C ALA A 239 11.47 10.27 13.25
N GLY A 240 11.14 9.65 12.10
CA GLY A 240 10.02 8.71 12.01
C GLY A 240 10.22 7.43 12.85
N ALA A 241 11.42 6.85 12.84
CA ALA A 241 11.77 5.69 13.66
C ALA A 241 11.68 6.00 15.16
N LEU A 242 12.23 7.14 15.60
CA LEU A 242 12.12 7.61 16.99
C LEU A 242 10.65 7.87 17.38
N GLY A 243 9.84 8.41 16.47
CA GLY A 243 8.41 8.64 16.69
C GLY A 243 7.60 7.36 16.88
N ASN A 244 7.92 6.29 16.14
CA ASN A 244 7.30 4.97 16.35
C ASN A 244 7.69 4.38 17.72
N TRP A 245 8.97 4.47 18.09
CA TRP A 245 9.46 4.00 19.39
C TRP A 245 8.81 4.72 20.58
N VAL A 246 8.76 6.05 20.57
CA VAL A 246 8.15 6.84 21.65
C VAL A 246 6.68 6.47 21.87
N ARG A 247 5.94 6.23 20.78
CA ARG A 247 4.55 5.74 20.85
C ARG A 247 4.46 4.34 21.42
N PHE A 248 5.29 3.43 20.91
CA PHE A 248 5.31 2.05 21.35
C PHE A 248 5.64 1.91 22.84
N ASP A 249 6.70 2.55 23.31
CA ASP A 249 7.10 2.50 24.73
C ASP A 249 6.04 3.12 25.63
N ALA A 250 5.42 4.24 25.22
CA ALA A 250 4.33 4.87 25.98
C ALA A 250 3.05 4.02 26.04
N ALA A 251 2.77 3.24 24.99
CA ALA A 251 1.60 2.37 24.89
C ALA A 251 1.83 0.97 25.49
N TRP A 252 3.07 0.63 25.87
CA TRP A 252 3.43 -0.71 26.33
C TRP A 252 2.67 -1.12 27.60
N VAL A 253 2.29 -2.39 27.67
CA VAL A 253 1.67 -3.01 28.85
C VAL A 253 2.20 -4.43 29.06
N PRO A 254 2.20 -4.97 30.29
CA PRO A 254 2.71 -6.32 30.57
C PRO A 254 1.98 -7.44 29.84
N ARG A 255 0.69 -7.25 29.56
CA ARG A 255 -0.21 -8.22 28.92
C ARG A 255 -1.03 -7.53 27.84
N ALA A 256 -0.46 -7.43 26.65
CA ALA A 256 -1.12 -6.83 25.50
C ALA A 256 -2.24 -7.72 24.95
N ASP A 257 -3.26 -7.09 24.37
CA ASP A 257 -4.27 -7.76 23.56
C ASP A 257 -3.70 -8.05 22.15
N PRO A 258 -3.65 -9.31 21.69
CA PRO A 258 -3.18 -9.67 20.35
C PRO A 258 -3.85 -8.89 19.22
N LEU A 259 -5.13 -8.55 19.35
CA LEU A 259 -5.88 -7.84 18.31
C LEU A 259 -5.39 -6.41 18.10
N LEU A 260 -4.66 -5.86 19.08
CA LEU A 260 -4.13 -4.51 19.07
C LEU A 260 -2.65 -4.47 18.63
N ASN A 261 -2.08 -5.58 18.18
CA ASN A 261 -0.69 -5.66 17.76
C ASN A 261 -0.44 -4.96 16.41
N THR A 262 -0.27 -3.63 16.44
CA THR A 262 0.04 -2.81 15.25
C THR A 262 1.48 -2.94 14.78
N LEU A 263 2.33 -3.62 15.54
CA LEU A 263 3.73 -3.84 15.16
C LEU A 263 3.88 -4.74 13.93
N LEU A 264 2.84 -5.51 13.60
CA LEU A 264 2.81 -6.43 12.46
C LEU A 264 2.17 -5.81 11.20
N LEU A 265 1.99 -4.49 11.14
CA LEU A 265 1.50 -3.80 9.94
C LEU A 265 2.41 -4.00 8.72
N GLY A 266 3.73 -4.06 8.92
CA GLY A 266 4.70 -4.35 7.86
C GLY A 266 4.60 -5.76 7.28
N GLU A 267 4.04 -6.69 8.05
CA GLU A 267 3.74 -8.08 7.66
C GLU A 267 2.31 -8.23 7.10
N HIS A 268 1.56 -7.13 6.98
CA HIS A 268 0.16 -7.12 6.54
C HIS A 268 -0.79 -7.89 7.48
N LEU A 269 -0.46 -8.00 8.77
CA LEU A 269 -1.26 -8.74 9.77
C LEU A 269 -2.05 -7.84 10.73
N GLY A 270 -1.77 -6.54 10.76
CA GLY A 270 -2.43 -5.60 11.67
C GLY A 270 -3.91 -5.38 11.35
N LEU A 271 -4.78 -5.49 12.37
CA LEU A 271 -6.20 -5.16 12.24
C LEU A 271 -6.48 -3.65 12.32
N LEU A 272 -5.64 -2.92 13.05
CA LEU A 272 -5.78 -1.47 13.21
C LEU A 272 -4.76 -0.74 12.35
N SER A 273 -5.21 0.33 11.68
CA SER A 273 -4.35 1.23 10.89
C SER A 273 -3.88 2.44 11.69
N PHE A 274 -3.95 2.37 13.02
CA PHE A 274 -3.54 3.40 13.96
C PHE A 274 -2.95 2.73 15.21
N ASP A 275 -2.00 3.38 15.88
CA ASP A 275 -1.44 2.86 17.12
C ASP A 275 -2.41 3.12 18.29
N PRO A 276 -2.71 2.10 19.11
CA PRO A 276 -3.54 2.31 20.28
C PRO A 276 -2.79 3.12 21.35
N CYS A 277 -3.49 3.89 22.17
CA CYS A 277 -2.86 4.62 23.28
C CYS A 277 -2.22 3.70 24.33
N ARG A 278 -2.70 2.45 24.39
CA ARG A 278 -2.16 1.34 25.18
C ARG A 278 -2.47 0.03 24.46
N PHE A 279 -1.61 -0.97 24.52
CA PHE A 279 -1.90 -2.29 23.93
C PHE A 279 -2.96 -3.12 24.67
N ASP A 280 -3.62 -2.55 25.69
CA ASP A 280 -4.84 -3.06 26.34
C ASP A 280 -6.05 -2.10 26.18
N CYS A 281 -5.97 -1.12 25.27
CA CYS A 281 -6.96 -0.04 25.14
C CYS A 281 -8.37 -0.58 24.79
N PRO A 282 -9.38 -0.38 25.67
CA PRO A 282 -10.74 -0.86 25.43
C PRO A 282 -11.40 -0.24 24.18
N ALA A 283 -11.11 1.03 23.89
CA ALA A 283 -11.69 1.72 22.75
C ALA A 283 -11.12 1.24 21.41
N ALA A 284 -9.81 0.93 21.37
CA ALA A 284 -9.19 0.32 20.20
C ALA A 284 -9.69 -1.12 20.00
N ARG A 285 -9.87 -1.87 21.10
CA ARG A 285 -10.43 -3.22 21.08
C ARG A 285 -11.85 -3.26 20.53
N ALA A 286 -12.69 -2.30 20.90
CA ALA A 286 -14.05 -2.18 20.37
C ALA A 286 -14.10 -1.99 18.84
N ILE A 287 -13.02 -1.52 18.22
CA ILE A 287 -12.88 -1.45 16.76
C ILE A 287 -12.29 -2.75 16.19
N ALA A 288 -11.29 -3.32 16.85
CA ALA A 288 -10.62 -4.52 16.39
C ALA A 288 -11.51 -5.78 16.43
N GLU A 289 -12.38 -5.92 17.44
CA GLU A 289 -13.24 -7.10 17.62
C GLU A 289 -14.23 -7.32 16.47
N PRO A 290 -15.05 -6.34 16.05
CA PRO A 290 -15.91 -6.49 14.88
C PRO A 290 -15.13 -6.83 13.60
N PHE A 291 -13.92 -6.27 13.47
CA PHE A 291 -13.09 -6.52 12.31
C PHE A 291 -12.54 -7.94 12.31
N ALA A 292 -12.03 -8.43 13.44
CA ALA A 292 -11.64 -9.83 13.61
C ALA A 292 -12.78 -10.80 13.28
N ALA A 293 -14.01 -10.48 13.71
CA ALA A 293 -15.19 -11.28 13.39
C ALA A 293 -15.48 -11.36 11.88
N VAL A 294 -15.32 -10.24 11.16
CA VAL A 294 -15.45 -10.20 9.69
C VAL A 294 -14.36 -11.04 9.01
N VAL A 295 -13.11 -10.91 9.43
CA VAL A 295 -12.00 -11.70 8.86
C VAL A 295 -12.20 -13.19 9.13
N ALA A 296 -12.62 -13.56 10.34
CA ALA A 296 -12.93 -14.94 10.70
C ALA A 296 -14.06 -15.53 9.85
N ALA A 297 -15.10 -14.76 9.57
CA ALA A 297 -16.26 -15.21 8.80
C ALA A 297 -15.94 -15.37 7.30
N GLU A 298 -15.22 -14.42 6.71
CA GLU A 298 -14.98 -14.39 5.26
C GLU A 298 -13.70 -15.12 4.85
N LEU A 299 -12.71 -15.17 5.74
CA LEU A 299 -11.37 -15.68 5.47
C LEU A 299 -10.88 -16.57 6.63
N PRO A 300 -11.60 -17.67 6.95
CA PRO A 300 -11.36 -18.46 8.17
C PRO A 300 -9.95 -19.04 8.27
N ARG A 301 -9.36 -19.47 7.14
CA ARG A 301 -7.98 -19.97 7.10
C ARG A 301 -6.96 -18.88 7.41
N LEU A 302 -7.08 -17.74 6.72
CA LEU A 302 -6.22 -16.58 6.97
C LEU A 302 -6.36 -16.11 8.42
N TRP A 303 -7.58 -16.08 8.95
CA TRP A 303 -7.83 -15.70 10.34
C TRP A 303 -7.13 -16.63 11.33
N GLN A 304 -7.17 -17.94 11.10
CA GLN A 304 -6.48 -18.91 11.95
C GLN A 304 -4.97 -18.64 11.99
N ASP A 305 -4.36 -18.41 10.83
CA ASP A 305 -2.93 -18.10 10.71
C ASP A 305 -2.59 -16.74 11.35
N MET A 306 -3.39 -15.72 11.07
CA MET A 306 -3.25 -14.38 11.65
C MET A 306 -3.35 -14.41 13.17
N ARG A 307 -4.32 -15.12 13.74
CA ARG A 307 -4.50 -15.19 15.20
C ARG A 307 -3.28 -15.79 15.89
N THR A 308 -2.70 -16.83 15.30
CA THR A 308 -1.45 -17.41 15.80
C THR A 308 -0.31 -16.39 15.70
N ALA A 309 -0.18 -15.68 14.57
CA ALA A 309 0.89 -14.70 14.38
C ALA A 309 0.75 -13.45 15.28
N LEU A 310 -0.46 -12.92 15.44
CA LEU A 310 -0.76 -11.75 16.29
C LEU A 310 -0.47 -11.99 17.77
N ALA A 311 -0.59 -13.25 18.23
CA ALA A 311 -0.29 -13.63 19.60
C ALA A 311 1.21 -13.87 19.87
N ARG A 312 2.06 -13.90 18.84
CA ARG A 312 3.50 -14.06 19.00
C ARG A 312 4.10 -12.80 19.63
N PRO A 313 4.94 -12.93 20.67
CA PRO A 313 5.66 -11.78 21.21
C PRO A 313 6.51 -11.08 20.14
N VAL A 314 6.56 -9.75 20.21
CA VAL A 314 7.32 -8.91 19.28
C VAL A 314 8.27 -8.01 20.06
N ALA A 315 9.54 -8.00 19.69
CA ALA A 315 10.50 -7.01 20.16
C ALA A 315 10.56 -5.84 19.19
N MET A 316 10.67 -4.63 19.73
CA MET A 316 10.96 -3.42 18.98
C MET A 316 11.95 -2.55 19.75
N ASP A 317 12.87 -1.91 19.05
CA ASP A 317 13.86 -0.99 19.63
C ASP A 317 13.66 0.47 19.20
N CYS A 318 14.52 1.36 19.71
CA CYS A 318 14.49 2.79 19.43
C CYS A 318 14.83 3.18 17.98
N LEU A 319 15.25 2.21 17.16
CA LEU A 319 15.49 2.38 15.73
C LEU A 319 14.35 1.82 14.87
N ASP A 320 13.23 1.42 15.50
CA ASP A 320 12.08 0.77 14.85
C ASP A 320 12.45 -0.56 14.15
N ARG A 321 13.54 -1.20 14.59
CA ARG A 321 13.82 -2.58 14.19
C ARG A 321 12.89 -3.49 14.95
N ARG A 322 12.40 -4.54 14.30
CA ARG A 322 11.37 -5.42 14.84
C ARG A 322 11.73 -6.88 14.64
N ALA A 323 11.38 -7.70 15.63
CA ALA A 323 11.53 -9.15 15.54
C ALA A 323 10.39 -9.88 16.25
N TRP A 324 9.88 -10.96 15.67
CA TRP A 324 9.18 -11.97 16.46
C TRP A 324 10.16 -12.62 17.42
N VAL A 325 9.76 -12.84 18.66
CA VAL A 325 10.59 -13.53 19.65
C VAL A 325 9.88 -14.74 20.21
N GLU A 326 10.62 -15.82 20.40
CA GLU A 326 10.18 -16.99 21.15
C GLU A 326 10.72 -16.89 22.56
N LEU A 327 9.83 -16.95 23.54
CA LEU A 327 10.17 -16.86 24.95
C LEU A 327 10.20 -18.24 25.60
N GLU A 328 11.11 -18.43 26.55
CA GLU A 328 11.28 -19.63 27.36
C GLU A 328 11.24 -19.24 28.84
N GLU A 329 10.39 -19.90 29.63
CA GLU A 329 10.45 -19.81 31.09
C GLU A 329 11.45 -20.84 31.63
N ARG A 330 12.40 -20.39 32.43
CA ARG A 330 13.38 -21.24 33.11
C ARG A 330 12.87 -21.70 34.47
N ALA A 331 13.54 -22.70 35.05
CA ALA A 331 13.17 -23.30 36.32
C ALA A 331 13.16 -22.32 37.52
N ASP A 332 13.90 -21.21 37.42
CA ASP A 332 13.92 -20.11 38.40
C ASP A 332 12.79 -19.08 38.21
N GLY A 333 11.89 -19.32 37.25
CA GLY A 333 10.77 -18.42 36.89
C GLY A 333 11.17 -17.24 36.01
N SER A 334 12.44 -17.13 35.60
CA SER A 334 12.88 -16.08 34.69
C SER A 334 12.46 -16.39 33.24
N THR A 335 12.09 -15.34 32.49
CA THR A 335 11.76 -15.45 31.06
C THR A 335 12.96 -15.05 30.21
N TRP A 336 13.31 -15.88 29.23
CA TRP A 336 14.46 -15.65 28.33
C TRP A 336 14.02 -15.70 26.87
N ILE A 337 14.76 -15.01 26.01
CA ILE A 337 14.57 -15.09 24.55
C ILE A 337 15.30 -16.32 24.02
N ARG A 338 14.55 -17.31 23.54
CA ARG A 338 15.08 -18.54 22.93
C ARG A 338 15.56 -18.31 21.50
N SER A 339 14.74 -17.62 20.72
CA SER A 339 15.02 -17.32 19.31
C SER A 339 14.34 -16.03 18.91
N ALA A 340 14.82 -15.42 17.82
CA ALA A 340 14.20 -14.24 17.23
C ALA A 340 14.22 -14.34 15.70
N THR A 341 13.19 -13.80 15.04
CA THR A 341 13.06 -13.74 13.58
C THR A 341 12.75 -12.31 13.18
N PRO A 342 13.55 -11.69 12.28
CA PRO A 342 13.31 -10.31 11.90
C PRO A 342 12.00 -10.18 11.12
N ILE A 343 11.29 -9.07 11.35
CA ILE A 343 10.06 -8.74 10.64
C ILE A 343 10.16 -7.34 10.04
N ARG A 344 9.36 -7.08 9.00
CA ARG A 344 9.32 -5.81 8.28
C ARG A 344 8.78 -4.70 9.18
N ALA A 345 9.45 -3.54 9.13
CA ALA A 345 8.89 -2.31 9.70
C ALA A 345 7.74 -1.79 8.82
N ILE A 346 7.08 -0.72 9.27
CA ILE A 346 5.97 -0.10 8.52
C ILE A 346 6.53 0.51 7.22
N HIS A 347 5.65 0.68 6.22
CA HIS A 347 5.97 1.30 4.92
C HIS A 347 6.88 0.48 4.00
N GLY A 348 6.90 -0.84 4.18
CA GLY A 348 7.59 -1.74 3.25
C GLY A 348 9.12 -1.70 3.36
N GLN A 349 9.64 -1.18 4.46
CA GLN A 349 11.06 -1.30 4.76
C GLN A 349 11.43 -2.79 4.91
N PRO A 350 12.59 -3.22 4.37
CA PRO A 350 13.04 -4.59 4.52
C PRO A 350 13.23 -4.92 6.01
N ALA A 351 12.99 -6.18 6.36
CA ALA A 351 13.26 -6.65 7.71
C ALA A 351 14.76 -6.51 8.03
N ASP A 352 15.09 -5.85 9.15
CA ASP A 352 16.47 -5.67 9.60
C ASP A 352 16.88 -6.86 10.49
N PRO A 353 17.84 -7.70 10.06
CA PRO A 353 18.28 -8.85 10.85
C PRO A 353 19.07 -8.47 12.12
N GLY A 354 19.54 -7.22 12.24
CA GLY A 354 20.43 -6.76 13.30
C GLY A 354 19.84 -6.91 14.70
N LEU A 355 18.56 -6.57 14.89
CA LEU A 355 17.91 -6.77 16.19
C LEU A 355 17.73 -8.26 16.51
N ALA A 356 17.21 -9.05 15.56
CA ALA A 356 16.97 -10.47 15.76
C ALA A 356 18.25 -11.27 16.08
N ALA A 357 19.41 -10.85 15.57
CA ALA A 357 20.70 -11.48 15.88
C ALA A 357 21.18 -11.21 17.31
N LEU A 358 20.77 -10.10 17.94
CA LEU A 358 21.23 -9.67 19.26
C LEU A 358 20.38 -10.23 20.42
N LEU A 359 19.14 -10.64 20.16
CA LEU A 359 18.18 -10.98 21.20
C LEU A 359 18.33 -12.38 21.84
N PRO A 360 18.67 -13.47 21.11
CA PRO A 360 18.70 -14.81 21.69
C PRO A 360 19.67 -14.94 22.86
N GLY A 361 19.23 -15.62 23.92
CA GLY A 361 20.04 -15.86 25.11
C GLY A 361 20.03 -14.73 26.13
N HIS A 362 19.17 -13.71 25.99
CA HIS A 362 19.00 -12.65 26.98
C HIS A 362 17.70 -12.76 27.79
N PRO A 363 17.67 -12.32 29.06
CA PRO A 363 16.47 -12.31 29.89
C PRO A 363 15.52 -11.16 29.52
N VAL A 364 14.23 -11.35 29.77
CA VAL A 364 13.18 -10.32 29.63
C VAL A 364 12.57 -10.06 31.00
N ASP A 365 12.57 -8.81 31.45
CA ASP A 365 12.06 -8.45 32.77
C ASP A 365 10.52 -8.30 32.81
N GLY A 366 9.97 -7.96 33.99
CA GLY A 366 8.54 -7.73 34.19
C GLY A 366 7.96 -6.59 33.35
N GLU A 367 8.82 -5.64 32.95
CA GLU A 367 8.52 -4.47 32.14
C GLU A 367 8.82 -4.71 30.65
N GLY A 368 9.13 -5.96 30.26
CA GLY A 368 9.42 -6.34 28.88
C GLY A 368 10.78 -5.82 28.37
N ARG A 369 11.65 -5.29 29.23
CA ARG A 369 13.00 -4.84 28.84
C ARG A 369 13.96 -6.01 28.80
N VAL A 370 15.08 -5.80 28.12
CA VAL A 370 16.21 -6.74 28.08
C VAL A 370 17.41 -6.08 28.74
N PRO A 371 17.57 -6.19 30.08
CA PRO A 371 18.48 -5.35 30.87
C PRO A 371 19.97 -5.57 30.55
N ASP A 372 20.31 -6.72 29.99
CA ASP A 372 21.69 -7.09 29.64
C ASP A 372 22.12 -6.54 28.27
N LEU A 373 21.20 -5.91 27.53
CA LEU A 373 21.48 -5.23 26.29
C LEU A 373 21.51 -3.71 26.53
N ASP A 374 22.61 -3.07 26.14
CA ASP A 374 22.73 -1.60 26.09
C ASP A 374 21.97 -1.05 24.86
N LEU A 375 20.65 -1.30 24.85
CA LEU A 375 19.75 -0.94 23.76
C LEU A 375 18.36 -0.65 24.34
N ASP A 376 17.81 0.53 24.02
CA ASP A 376 16.43 0.87 24.33
C ASP A 376 15.48 0.00 23.50
N LEU A 377 14.90 -1.03 24.13
CA LEU A 377 13.97 -1.95 23.50
C LEU A 377 12.92 -2.48 24.48
N ARG A 378 11.76 -2.87 23.94
CA ARG A 378 10.75 -3.65 24.68
C ARG A 378 10.32 -4.88 23.90
N VAL A 379 9.97 -5.92 24.64
CA VAL A 379 9.22 -7.08 24.20
C VAL A 379 7.75 -6.89 24.56
N LEU A 380 6.90 -6.80 23.54
CA LEU A 380 5.46 -6.84 23.69
C LEU A 380 5.02 -8.29 23.88
N ARG A 381 4.50 -8.61 25.07
CA ARG A 381 3.96 -9.92 25.42
C ARG A 381 2.44 -9.88 25.36
N HIS A 382 1.84 -10.92 24.84
CA HIS A 382 0.38 -11.03 24.77
C HIS A 382 -0.17 -11.89 25.90
N ALA A 383 -1.37 -11.57 26.38
CA ALA A 383 -2.11 -12.51 27.19
C ALA A 383 -2.36 -13.77 26.35
N MET A 384 -1.93 -14.93 26.84
CA MET A 384 -2.30 -16.21 26.23
C MET A 384 -3.84 -16.22 26.12
N PRO A 385 -4.42 -16.45 24.93
CA PRO A 385 -5.86 -16.62 24.82
C PRO A 385 -6.27 -17.79 25.72
N ALA A 386 -7.18 -17.51 26.67
CA ALA A 386 -7.74 -18.51 27.57
C ALA A 386 -8.53 -19.58 26.82
#